data_AF-A0A9E3AN54-F1
#
_entry.id   AF-A0A9E3AN54-F1
#
_cell.length_a   1.000
_cell.length_b   1.000
_cell.length_c   1.000
_cell.angle_alpha   90.00
_cell.angle_beta   90.00
_cell.angle_gamma   90.00
#
_symmetry.space_group_name_H-M   'P 1'
#
loop_
_entity.id
_entity.type
_entity.pdbx_description
1 polymer ?
#
loop_
_entity_poly.entity_id
_entity_poly.type
_entity_poly.pdbx_seq_one_letter_code
_entity_poly.pdbx_strand_id
1 'polypeptide(L)'
;MAAGEPVAEHVRDAHSFKQHQLQGKYGQEVAEHRRILFSRGSGMCPAWKDFRQFLIDLGPAPGEDYVVARMVAGELSYAPGKAAWFPRDRQPVLVDRTATLKARAPGAAGQWVKVRGKEVEYSTLAQSLGVPMGLMAQALRGEQTAEDFVEQAEVGDVLCQQKTPWLPPGKREAFLAAFRLWHMQVQPKFATAATPAFLFLYSALPGMIALRDQLAAAEAWEPITQKGKAAREAHPAWARFCELMTRVEAARGDFAVYRQFSLTRQLDEMWVRIQQAEQRFRRTG
;
A
#
# COMPACT_ATOMS: atom_id res chain seq x y z
N MET A 1 -29.46 40.55 -4.74
CA MET A 1 -28.22 40.90 -5.47
C MET A 1 -27.06 40.62 -4.53
N ALA A 2 -26.35 39.51 -4.73
CA ALA A 2 -25.18 39.19 -3.93
C ALA A 2 -24.07 40.17 -4.32
N ALA A 3 -23.58 40.95 -3.35
CA ALA A 3 -22.40 41.79 -3.53
C ALA A 3 -21.23 40.87 -3.88
N GLY A 4 -20.71 40.98 -5.11
CA GLY A 4 -19.54 40.23 -5.52
C GLY A 4 -18.36 40.61 -4.62
N GLU A 5 -17.76 39.62 -3.98
CA GLU A 5 -16.52 39.82 -3.21
C GLU A 5 -15.49 40.52 -4.09
N PRO A 6 -14.78 41.55 -3.58
CA PRO A 6 -13.77 42.23 -4.36
C PRO A 6 -12.68 41.22 -4.74
N VAL A 7 -12.53 40.96 -6.04
CA VAL A 7 -11.47 40.10 -6.57
C VAL A 7 -10.14 40.64 -6.07
N ALA A 8 -9.43 39.82 -5.30
CA ALA A 8 -8.19 40.20 -4.66
C ALA A 8 -7.17 40.70 -5.71
N GLU A 9 -6.40 41.73 -5.36
CA GLU A 9 -5.51 42.44 -6.29
C GLU A 9 -4.55 41.51 -7.04
N HIS A 10 -3.96 40.54 -6.33
CA HIS A 10 -3.06 39.54 -6.90
C HIS A 10 -3.72 38.65 -7.96
N VAL A 11 -5.03 38.36 -7.85
CA VAL A 11 -5.76 37.59 -8.86
C VAL A 11 -5.93 38.43 -10.13
N ARG A 12 -6.26 39.73 -10.00
CA ARG A 12 -6.34 40.65 -11.15
C ARG A 12 -4.98 40.80 -11.83
N ASP A 13 -3.92 40.93 -11.06
CA ASP A 13 -2.56 40.99 -11.60
C ASP A 13 -2.20 39.70 -12.32
N ALA A 14 -2.49 38.53 -11.72
CA ALA A 14 -2.21 37.23 -12.30
C ALA A 14 -2.87 37.02 -13.67
N HIS A 15 -4.05 37.64 -13.89
CA HIS A 15 -4.74 37.61 -15.17
C HIS A 15 -4.27 38.69 -16.17
N SER A 16 -3.89 39.88 -15.69
CA SER A 16 -3.61 41.03 -16.56
C SER A 16 -2.13 41.22 -16.92
N PHE A 17 -1.22 40.86 -16.02
CA PHE A 17 0.21 41.11 -16.19
C PHE A 17 0.90 40.01 -17.00
N LYS A 18 1.99 40.38 -17.68
CA LYS A 18 2.93 39.40 -18.26
C LYS A 18 3.79 38.79 -17.15
N GLN A 19 4.33 37.59 -17.39
CA GLN A 19 5.02 36.83 -16.35
C GLN A 19 6.22 37.56 -15.73
N HIS A 20 6.99 38.32 -16.51
CA HIS A 20 8.10 39.13 -15.98
C HIS A 20 7.62 40.28 -15.07
N GLN A 21 6.45 40.86 -15.35
CA GLN A 21 5.87 41.94 -14.53
C GLN A 21 5.37 41.38 -13.21
N LEU A 22 4.73 40.20 -13.24
CA LEU A 22 4.34 39.46 -12.03
C LEU A 22 5.56 39.12 -11.18
N GLN A 23 6.62 38.60 -11.80
CA GLN A 23 7.83 38.24 -11.08
C GLN A 23 8.54 39.46 -10.47
N GLY A 24 8.43 40.63 -11.10
CA GLY A 24 8.95 41.88 -10.56
C GLY A 24 8.14 42.40 -9.37
N LYS A 25 6.80 42.32 -9.42
CA LYS A 25 5.92 42.80 -8.33
C LYS A 25 5.92 41.85 -7.12
N TYR A 26 5.95 40.53 -7.36
CA TYR A 26 5.83 39.48 -6.35
C TYR A 26 7.16 38.74 -6.14
N GLY A 27 8.23 39.49 -5.86
CA GLY A 27 9.60 38.96 -5.82
C GLY A 27 9.82 37.90 -4.74
N GLN A 28 9.20 38.05 -3.57
CA GLN A 28 9.30 37.09 -2.47
C GLN A 28 8.60 35.77 -2.82
N GLU A 29 7.42 35.85 -3.42
CA GLU A 29 6.64 34.71 -3.88
C GLU A 29 7.39 33.94 -4.97
N VAL A 30 8.08 34.64 -5.87
CA VAL A 30 8.96 34.00 -6.86
C VAL A 30 10.10 33.26 -6.19
N ALA A 31 10.72 33.84 -5.16
CA ALA A 31 11.81 33.19 -4.45
C ALA A 31 11.33 31.90 -3.77
N GLU A 32 10.18 31.94 -3.10
CA GLU A 32 9.58 30.76 -2.46
C GLU A 32 9.08 29.73 -3.47
N HIS A 33 8.46 30.17 -4.57
CA HIS A 33 8.03 29.31 -5.68
C HIS A 33 9.22 28.53 -6.25
N ARG A 34 10.32 29.22 -6.55
CA ARG A 34 11.56 28.59 -7.04
C ARG A 34 12.15 27.66 -5.99
N ARG A 35 12.18 28.06 -4.71
CA ARG A 35 12.65 27.21 -3.61
C ARG A 35 11.89 25.89 -3.59
N ILE A 36 10.57 25.92 -3.69
CA ILE A 36 9.74 24.72 -3.71
C ILE A 36 9.97 23.92 -4.99
N LEU A 37 9.93 24.57 -6.16
CA LEU A 37 10.03 23.95 -7.47
C LEU A 37 11.34 23.17 -7.64
N PHE A 38 12.45 23.71 -7.12
CA PHE A 38 13.77 23.11 -7.20
C PHE A 38 14.16 22.31 -5.94
N SER A 39 13.32 22.28 -4.91
CA SER A 39 13.59 21.52 -3.70
C SER A 39 13.41 20.03 -3.96
N ARG A 40 14.47 19.25 -3.70
CA ARG A 40 14.46 17.79 -3.82
C ARG A 40 13.71 17.15 -2.64
N GLY A 41 12.91 16.13 -2.94
CA GLY A 41 12.13 15.38 -1.95
C GLY A 41 10.82 16.02 -1.52
N SER A 42 10.46 17.14 -2.16
CA SER A 42 9.18 17.82 -2.00
C SER A 42 8.51 17.95 -3.36
N GLY A 43 7.33 17.37 -3.54
CA GLY A 43 6.54 17.53 -4.75
C GLY A 43 5.81 18.86 -4.74
N MET A 44 5.65 19.44 -5.91
CA MET A 44 4.77 20.57 -6.16
C MET A 44 3.63 20.07 -7.03
N CYS A 45 2.40 20.50 -6.75
CA CYS A 45 1.26 20.27 -7.63
C CYS A 45 1.60 20.69 -9.08
N PRO A 46 1.27 19.91 -10.12
CA PRO A 46 1.61 20.25 -11.51
C PRO A 46 1.13 21.64 -11.93
N ALA A 47 -0.05 22.06 -11.46
CA ALA A 47 -0.61 23.37 -11.73
C ALA A 47 0.28 24.51 -11.18
N TRP A 48 0.91 24.30 -10.02
CA TRP A 48 1.83 25.27 -9.40
C TRP A 48 3.18 25.36 -10.11
N LYS A 49 3.49 24.52 -11.10
CA LYS A 49 4.66 24.77 -11.98
C LYS A 49 4.51 26.11 -12.70
N ASP A 50 3.28 26.53 -12.99
CA ASP A 50 2.99 27.90 -13.40
C ASP A 50 2.93 28.81 -12.16
N PHE A 51 3.83 29.79 -12.13
CA PHE A 51 3.88 30.80 -11.07
C PHE A 51 2.55 31.57 -10.93
N ARG A 52 1.81 31.78 -12.02
CA ARG A 52 0.51 32.47 -11.96
C ARG A 52 -0.48 31.70 -11.10
N GLN A 53 -0.58 30.39 -11.35
CA GLN A 53 -1.50 29.54 -10.61
C GLN A 53 -1.08 29.41 -9.14
N PHE A 54 0.22 29.32 -8.87
CA PHE A 54 0.76 29.38 -7.52
C PHE A 54 0.31 30.65 -6.77
N LEU A 55 0.42 31.82 -7.42
CA LEU A 55 0.02 33.11 -6.82
C LEU A 55 -1.49 33.21 -6.62
N ILE A 56 -2.30 32.70 -7.56
CA ILE A 56 -3.77 32.68 -7.45
C ILE A 56 -4.22 31.81 -6.26
N ASP A 57 -3.65 30.62 -6.12
CA ASP A 57 -4.10 29.65 -5.12
C ASP A 57 -3.59 29.96 -3.71
N LEU A 58 -2.34 30.44 -3.59
CA LEU A 58 -1.69 30.69 -2.30
C LEU A 58 -1.86 32.13 -1.82
N GLY A 59 -1.99 33.07 -2.75
CA GLY A 59 -1.99 34.50 -2.47
C GLY A 59 -0.61 35.08 -2.16
N PRO A 60 -0.51 36.41 -2.02
CA PRO A 60 0.73 37.10 -1.71
C PRO A 60 1.20 36.81 -0.29
N ALA A 61 2.51 36.94 -0.07
CA ALA A 61 3.10 36.82 1.25
C ALA A 61 2.55 37.92 2.18
N PRO A 62 2.14 37.59 3.41
CA PRO A 62 1.69 38.61 4.38
C PRO A 62 2.78 39.59 4.82
N GLY A 63 4.05 39.23 4.62
CA GLY A 63 5.21 40.07 4.93
C GLY A 63 6.53 39.36 4.60
N GLU A 64 7.65 40.07 4.72
CA GLU A 64 8.98 39.63 4.26
C GLU A 64 9.50 38.37 4.99
N ASP A 65 9.08 38.17 6.23
CA ASP A 65 9.50 37.03 7.07
C ASP A 65 8.61 35.79 6.92
N TYR A 66 7.71 35.77 5.95
CA TYR A 66 6.85 34.61 5.69
C TYR A 66 7.49 33.66 4.68
N VAL A 67 7.38 32.37 4.95
CA VAL A 67 7.77 31.29 4.06
C VAL A 67 6.60 30.34 3.84
N VAL A 68 6.62 29.65 2.71
CA VAL A 68 5.59 28.65 2.45
C VAL A 68 5.94 27.36 3.17
N ALA A 69 5.06 26.93 4.08
CA ALA A 69 5.18 25.68 4.79
C ALA A 69 3.91 24.84 4.62
N ARG A 70 4.05 23.53 4.84
CA ARG A 70 2.94 22.57 4.75
C ARG A 70 2.10 22.64 6.01
N MET A 71 0.80 22.42 5.86
CA MET A 71 -0.16 22.45 6.96
C MET A 71 -0.54 21.05 7.46
N VAL A 72 -0.23 20.00 6.71
CA VAL A 72 -0.64 18.62 7.01
C VAL A 72 0.56 17.78 7.44
N ALA A 73 0.44 17.12 8.59
CA ALA A 73 1.49 16.23 9.10
C ALA A 73 1.68 15.01 8.18
N GLY A 74 2.95 14.69 7.87
CA GLY A 74 3.30 13.58 6.99
C GLY A 74 3.09 13.84 5.49
N GLU A 75 2.47 14.96 5.12
CA GLU A 75 2.36 15.37 3.71
C GLU A 75 3.71 15.89 3.22
N LEU A 76 4.09 15.42 2.04
CA LEU A 76 5.37 15.77 1.43
C LEU A 76 5.19 16.76 0.26
N SER A 77 3.96 17.03 -0.16
CA SER A 77 3.64 17.89 -1.30
C SER A 77 3.25 19.32 -0.93
N TYR A 78 3.52 20.25 -1.85
CA TYR A 78 2.99 21.62 -1.85
C TYR A 78 1.86 21.68 -2.86
N ALA A 79 0.64 21.93 -2.36
CA ALA A 79 -0.57 22.03 -3.16
C ALA A 79 -1.58 22.97 -2.48
N PRO A 80 -2.59 23.46 -3.21
CA PRO A 80 -3.68 24.25 -2.65
C PRO A 80 -4.32 23.53 -1.45
N GLY A 81 -4.55 24.26 -0.35
CA GLY A 81 -5.12 23.72 0.88
C GLY A 81 -4.19 22.82 1.70
N LYS A 82 -2.98 22.52 1.21
CA LYS A 82 -1.96 21.73 1.92
C LYS A 82 -0.74 22.55 2.35
N ALA A 83 -0.58 23.74 1.77
CA ALA A 83 0.47 24.69 2.11
C ALA A 83 -0.12 26.09 2.34
N ALA A 84 0.54 26.86 3.20
CA ALA A 84 0.19 28.24 3.50
C ALA A 84 1.44 29.04 3.86
N TRP A 85 1.27 30.36 3.95
CA TRP A 85 2.29 31.26 4.47
C TRP A 85 2.40 31.13 5.99
N PHE A 86 3.62 30.91 6.48
CA PHE A 86 3.95 30.88 7.90
C PHE A 86 5.09 31.84 8.20
N PRO A 87 5.05 32.52 9.36
CA PRO A 87 6.22 33.22 9.88
C PRO A 87 7.41 32.26 9.97
N ARG A 88 8.59 32.70 9.52
CA ARG A 88 9.80 31.86 9.43
C ARG A 88 10.19 31.25 10.79
N ASP A 89 9.92 31.94 11.88
CA ASP A 89 10.16 31.54 13.28
C ASP A 89 9.11 30.55 13.83
N ARG A 90 7.93 30.44 13.19
CA ARG A 90 6.81 29.60 13.63
C ARG A 90 6.48 28.49 12.64
N GLN A 91 7.46 28.07 11.85
CA GLN A 91 7.26 26.97 10.91
C GLN A 91 6.85 25.70 11.66
N PRO A 92 5.70 25.11 11.31
CA PRO A 92 5.24 23.92 11.98
C PRO A 92 6.13 22.74 11.53
N VAL A 93 6.72 22.01 12.50
CA VAL A 93 7.55 20.82 12.22
C VAL A 93 6.63 19.63 11.96
N LEU A 94 5.93 19.67 10.82
CA LEU A 94 4.89 18.69 10.46
C LEU A 94 5.43 17.50 9.67
N VAL A 95 6.71 17.55 9.30
CA VAL A 95 7.37 16.53 8.50
C VAL A 95 8.59 16.05 9.26
N ASP A 96 8.68 14.74 9.46
CA ASP A 96 9.89 14.13 10.00
C ASP A 96 11.08 14.54 9.13
N ARG A 97 12.07 15.22 9.74
CA ARG A 97 13.29 15.64 9.06
C ARG A 97 13.99 14.45 8.40
N THR A 98 13.90 13.25 8.97
CA THR A 98 14.45 12.05 8.37
C THR A 98 13.67 11.59 7.14
N ALA A 99 12.35 11.79 7.08
CA ALA A 99 11.55 11.54 5.88
C ALA A 99 11.92 12.50 4.74
N THR A 100 12.20 13.77 5.07
CA THR A 100 12.65 14.79 4.10
C THR A 100 14.07 14.52 3.59
N LEU A 101 14.97 14.08 4.47
CA LEU A 101 16.33 13.67 4.11
C LEU A 101 16.34 12.38 3.27
N LYS A 102 15.48 11.41 3.59
CA LYS A 102 15.29 10.19 2.78
C LYS A 102 14.71 10.49 1.40
N ALA A 103 13.78 11.46 1.31
CA ALA A 103 13.23 11.94 0.04
C ALA A 103 14.22 12.80 -0.78
N ARG A 104 15.37 13.20 -0.21
CA ARG A 104 16.45 13.90 -0.94
C ARG A 104 17.47 12.95 -1.57
N ALA A 105 17.35 11.64 -1.35
CA ALA A 105 18.25 10.65 -1.95
C ALA A 105 18.15 10.66 -3.49
N PRO A 106 19.25 10.39 -4.21
CA PRO A 106 19.21 10.18 -5.66
C PRO A 106 18.23 9.03 -5.97
N GLY A 107 17.17 9.28 -6.74
CA GLY A 107 16.11 8.30 -7.03
C GLY A 107 14.84 8.42 -6.19
N ALA A 108 14.73 9.41 -5.30
CA ALA A 108 13.47 9.69 -4.61
C ALA A 108 12.43 10.23 -5.61
N ALA A 109 11.49 9.36 -5.97
CA ALA A 109 10.40 9.62 -6.91
C ALA A 109 9.72 10.98 -6.64
N GLY A 110 9.46 11.73 -7.71
CA GLY A 110 8.50 12.82 -7.65
C GLY A 110 7.19 12.28 -7.10
N GLN A 111 6.55 13.03 -6.18
CA GLN A 111 5.29 12.64 -5.52
C GLN A 111 4.08 12.55 -6.45
N TRP A 112 4.34 12.63 -7.74
CA TRP A 112 3.38 12.51 -8.81
C TRP A 112 3.89 11.39 -9.70
N VAL A 113 3.05 10.40 -9.88
CA VAL A 113 3.31 9.31 -10.80
C VAL A 113 2.29 9.36 -11.92
N LYS A 114 2.73 9.03 -13.14
CA LYS A 114 1.79 8.88 -14.24
C LYS A 114 1.11 7.53 -14.06
N VAL A 115 -0.22 7.53 -14.09
CA VAL A 115 -1.06 6.35 -14.18
C VAL A 115 -1.96 6.55 -15.39
N ARG A 116 -1.81 5.68 -16.41
CA ARG A 116 -2.61 5.76 -17.66
C ARG A 116 -2.55 7.15 -18.32
N GLY A 117 -1.37 7.75 -18.30
CA GLY A 117 -1.12 9.09 -18.87
C GLY A 117 -1.59 10.27 -18.03
N LYS A 118 -2.23 10.06 -16.87
CA LYS A 118 -2.61 11.13 -15.92
C LYS A 118 -1.63 11.20 -14.76
N GLU A 119 -1.19 12.40 -14.38
CA GLU A 119 -0.38 12.58 -13.17
C GLU A 119 -1.28 12.48 -11.93
N VAL A 120 -1.01 11.51 -11.06
CA VAL A 120 -1.72 11.26 -9.81
C VAL A 120 -0.76 11.39 -8.65
N GLU A 121 -1.23 11.99 -7.56
CA GLU A 121 -0.43 12.11 -6.34
C GLU A 121 -0.23 10.74 -5.71
N TYR A 122 0.98 10.50 -5.24
CA TYR A 122 1.41 9.23 -4.68
C TYR A 122 0.58 8.77 -3.48
N SER A 123 0.23 9.70 -2.58
CA SER A 123 -0.65 9.45 -1.42
C SER A 123 -2.07 9.08 -1.84
N THR A 124 -2.60 9.78 -2.85
CA THR A 124 -3.92 9.52 -3.40
C THR A 124 -3.99 8.14 -4.05
N LEU A 125 -2.95 7.75 -4.82
CA LEU A 125 -2.86 6.43 -5.42
C LEU A 125 -2.81 5.34 -4.34
N ALA A 126 -1.94 5.47 -3.34
CA ALA A 126 -1.82 4.49 -2.25
C ALA A 126 -3.16 4.31 -1.51
N GLN A 127 -3.86 5.41 -1.23
CA GLN A 127 -5.17 5.38 -0.60
C GLN A 127 -6.22 4.69 -1.48
N SER A 128 -6.24 4.97 -2.79
CA SER A 128 -7.17 4.34 -3.74
C SER A 128 -6.96 2.83 -3.88
N LEU A 129 -5.70 2.38 -3.79
CA LEU A 129 -5.35 0.96 -3.85
C LEU A 129 -5.44 0.26 -2.48
N GLY A 130 -5.70 1.01 -1.41
CA GLY A 130 -5.70 0.50 -0.04
C GLY A 130 -4.33 0.00 0.44
N VAL A 131 -3.24 0.49 -0.14
CA VAL A 131 -1.87 0.04 0.15
C VAL A 131 -1.17 1.01 1.11
N PRO A 132 -0.49 0.52 2.17
CA PRO A 132 0.32 1.37 3.02
C PRO A 132 1.42 2.09 2.23
N MET A 133 1.55 3.40 2.44
CA MET A 133 2.54 4.26 1.77
C MET A 133 3.97 3.70 1.83
N GLY A 134 4.36 3.11 2.96
CA GLY A 134 5.69 2.52 3.13
C GLY A 134 5.97 1.34 2.19
N LEU A 135 4.96 0.52 1.90
CA LEU A 135 5.08 -0.64 1.01
C LEU A 135 5.23 -0.20 -0.44
N MET A 136 4.38 0.72 -0.89
CA MET A 136 4.47 1.28 -2.23
C MET A 136 5.83 1.95 -2.44
N ALA A 137 6.35 2.65 -1.42
CA ALA A 137 7.62 3.39 -1.51
C ALA A 137 8.84 2.46 -1.57
N GLN A 138 8.76 1.29 -0.95
CA GLN A 138 9.79 0.27 -1.07
C GLN A 138 9.82 -0.36 -2.46
N ALA A 139 8.66 -0.60 -3.04
CA ALA A 139 8.56 -1.28 -4.32
C ALA A 139 8.94 -0.40 -5.52
N LEU A 140 8.58 0.88 -5.51
CA LEU A 140 9.06 1.83 -6.54
C LEU A 140 10.60 1.99 -6.53
N ARG A 141 11.24 1.79 -5.37
CA ARG A 141 12.71 1.79 -5.28
C ARG A 141 13.34 0.53 -5.88
N GLY A 142 12.56 -0.55 -6.01
CA GLY A 142 12.96 -1.83 -6.57
C GLY A 142 12.55 -2.00 -8.04
N GLU A 143 12.57 -0.91 -8.82
CA GLU A 143 12.27 -0.86 -10.27
C GLU A 143 10.82 -1.09 -10.69
N GLN A 144 9.87 -1.27 -9.76
CA GLN A 144 8.44 -1.33 -10.12
C GLN A 144 7.90 0.06 -10.44
N THR A 145 7.01 0.14 -11.42
CA THR A 145 6.28 1.36 -11.81
C THR A 145 4.93 1.44 -11.10
N ALA A 146 4.28 2.61 -11.10
CA ALA A 146 2.91 2.71 -10.56
C ALA A 146 1.89 1.98 -11.44
N GLU A 147 2.10 1.90 -12.75
CA GLU A 147 1.33 1.03 -13.62
C GLU A 147 1.37 -0.42 -13.17
N ASP A 148 2.56 -0.96 -12.83
CA ASP A 148 2.67 -2.34 -12.31
C ASP A 148 1.83 -2.54 -11.04
N PHE A 149 1.75 -1.52 -10.18
CA PHE A 149 0.91 -1.53 -8.97
C PHE A 149 -0.58 -1.58 -9.30
N VAL A 150 -1.02 -0.80 -10.28
CA VAL A 150 -2.42 -0.77 -10.71
C VAL A 150 -2.78 -2.10 -11.35
N GLU A 151 -1.94 -2.62 -12.25
CA GLU A 151 -2.15 -3.94 -12.86
C GLU A 151 -2.16 -5.06 -11.81
N GLN A 152 -1.26 -5.02 -10.83
CA GLN A 152 -1.24 -5.96 -9.72
C GLN A 152 -2.55 -5.93 -8.91
N ALA A 153 -3.04 -4.73 -8.59
CA ALA A 153 -4.29 -4.56 -7.86
C ALA A 153 -5.49 -5.09 -8.65
N GLU A 154 -5.54 -4.84 -9.96
CA GLU A 154 -6.58 -5.37 -10.84
C GLU A 154 -6.56 -6.90 -10.90
N VAL A 155 -5.38 -7.51 -11.01
CA VAL A 155 -5.24 -8.98 -10.90
C VAL A 155 -5.75 -9.47 -9.55
N GLY A 156 -5.38 -8.80 -8.46
CA GLY A 156 -5.85 -9.13 -7.11
C GLY A 156 -7.38 -9.10 -6.99
N ASP A 157 -8.04 -8.08 -7.57
CA ASP A 157 -9.49 -7.95 -7.55
C ASP A 157 -10.20 -9.03 -8.39
N VAL A 158 -9.64 -9.38 -9.55
CA VAL A 158 -10.14 -10.53 -10.35
C VAL A 158 -10.03 -11.82 -9.55
N LEU A 159 -8.91 -12.06 -8.86
CA LEU A 159 -8.73 -13.24 -8.02
C LEU A 159 -9.70 -13.26 -6.83
N CYS A 160 -10.05 -12.11 -6.26
CA CYS A 160 -11.03 -12.00 -5.17
C CYS A 160 -12.46 -12.40 -5.57
N GLN A 161 -12.79 -12.38 -6.87
CA GLN A 161 -14.10 -12.79 -7.39
C GLN A 161 -14.27 -14.31 -7.43
N GLN A 162 -13.18 -15.07 -7.31
CA GLN A 162 -13.24 -16.53 -7.34
C GLN A 162 -14.07 -17.10 -6.18
N LYS A 163 -14.70 -18.26 -6.40
CA LYS A 163 -15.43 -18.97 -5.35
C LYS A 163 -14.42 -19.49 -4.31
N THR A 164 -14.71 -19.28 -3.03
CA THR A 164 -13.82 -19.71 -1.92
C THR A 164 -14.57 -20.69 -1.01
N PRO A 165 -14.88 -21.91 -1.48
CA PRO A 165 -15.66 -22.89 -0.70
C PRO A 165 -14.95 -23.32 0.60
N TRP A 166 -13.64 -23.13 0.67
CA TRP A 166 -12.78 -23.40 1.83
C TRP A 166 -12.81 -22.30 2.91
N LEU A 167 -13.39 -21.12 2.63
CA LEU A 167 -13.54 -20.04 3.59
C LEU A 167 -14.95 -20.05 4.23
N PRO A 168 -15.05 -19.89 5.55
CA PRO A 168 -16.33 -19.61 6.20
C PRO A 168 -16.95 -18.31 5.65
N PRO A 169 -18.27 -18.27 5.37
CA PRO A 169 -18.92 -17.08 4.79
C PRO A 169 -18.67 -15.79 5.58
N GLY A 170 -18.75 -15.84 6.91
CA GLY A 170 -18.51 -14.69 7.78
C GLY A 170 -17.05 -14.23 7.91
N LYS A 171 -16.10 -14.94 7.30
CA LYS A 171 -14.67 -14.59 7.32
C LYS A 171 -14.14 -14.16 5.96
N ARG A 172 -14.95 -14.28 4.90
CA ARG A 172 -14.50 -14.07 3.52
C ARG A 172 -13.99 -12.65 3.30
N GLU A 173 -14.76 -11.64 3.70
CA GLU A 173 -14.40 -10.24 3.44
C GLU A 173 -13.08 -9.84 4.14
N ALA A 174 -12.97 -10.15 5.44
CA ALA A 174 -11.75 -9.88 6.22
C ALA A 174 -10.52 -10.61 5.64
N PHE A 175 -10.69 -11.87 5.21
CA PHE A 175 -9.61 -12.61 4.57
C PHE A 175 -9.21 -12.00 3.23
N LEU A 176 -10.18 -11.62 2.38
CA LEU A 176 -9.90 -11.03 1.08
C LEU A 176 -9.26 -9.64 1.20
N ALA A 177 -9.61 -8.86 2.23
CA ALA A 177 -8.90 -7.62 2.55
C ALA A 177 -7.43 -7.87 2.90
N ALA A 178 -7.15 -8.87 3.74
CA ALA A 178 -5.77 -9.26 4.04
C ALA A 178 -5.03 -9.83 2.81
N PHE A 179 -5.74 -10.58 1.96
CA PHE A 179 -5.20 -11.09 0.71
C PHE A 179 -4.76 -9.97 -0.23
N ARG A 180 -5.57 -8.93 -0.43
CA ARG A 180 -5.18 -7.78 -1.29
C ARG A 180 -3.86 -7.17 -0.82
N LEU A 181 -3.73 -6.91 0.48
CA LEU A 181 -2.50 -6.36 1.06
C LEU A 181 -1.28 -7.27 0.88
N TRP A 182 -1.48 -8.58 1.04
CA TRP A 182 -0.43 -9.58 0.82
C TRP A 182 -0.05 -9.68 -0.67
N HIS A 183 -1.05 -9.66 -1.56
CA HIS A 183 -0.87 -9.79 -3.01
C HIS A 183 -0.11 -8.62 -3.63
N MET A 184 -0.24 -7.42 -3.05
CA MET A 184 0.57 -6.25 -3.45
C MET A 184 2.07 -6.40 -3.15
N GLN A 185 2.47 -7.39 -2.36
CA GLN A 185 3.88 -7.69 -2.05
C GLN A 185 4.44 -8.81 -2.94
N VAL A 186 3.60 -9.38 -3.81
CA VAL A 186 3.99 -10.45 -4.74
C VAL A 186 4.59 -9.81 -5.99
N GLN A 187 5.67 -10.40 -6.50
CA GLN A 187 6.24 -9.96 -7.77
C GLN A 187 5.22 -10.11 -8.93
N PRO A 188 5.16 -9.16 -9.86
CA PRO A 188 4.20 -9.18 -10.98
C PRO A 188 4.19 -10.49 -11.77
N LYS A 189 5.37 -11.09 -12.02
CA LYS A 189 5.50 -12.38 -12.73
C LYS A 189 4.78 -13.56 -12.06
N PHE A 190 4.45 -13.45 -10.77
CA PHE A 190 3.75 -14.47 -10.00
C PHE A 190 2.33 -14.06 -9.60
N ALA A 191 1.85 -12.88 -10.03
CA ALA A 191 0.57 -12.30 -9.60
C ALA A 191 -0.61 -13.25 -9.78
N THR A 192 -0.66 -13.96 -10.90
CA THR A 192 -1.76 -14.89 -11.24
C THR A 192 -1.67 -16.20 -10.47
N ALA A 193 -0.46 -16.64 -10.08
CA ALA A 193 -0.25 -17.86 -9.31
C ALA A 193 -0.48 -17.67 -7.80
N ALA A 194 -0.36 -16.43 -7.32
CA ALA A 194 -0.56 -16.05 -5.92
C ALA A 194 -2.05 -15.86 -5.59
N THR A 195 -2.82 -16.94 -5.61
CA THR A 195 -4.28 -16.89 -5.40
C THR A 195 -4.68 -16.82 -3.92
N PRO A 196 -5.95 -16.47 -3.61
CA PRO A 196 -6.46 -16.53 -2.24
C PRO A 196 -6.33 -17.93 -1.62
N ALA A 197 -6.50 -18.99 -2.43
CA ALA A 197 -6.34 -20.37 -1.97
C ALA A 197 -4.89 -20.66 -1.56
N PHE A 198 -3.90 -20.10 -2.28
CA PHE A 198 -2.50 -20.21 -1.89
C PHE A 198 -2.25 -19.58 -0.52
N LEU A 199 -2.69 -18.33 -0.33
CA LEU A 199 -2.53 -17.63 0.95
C LEU A 199 -3.21 -18.39 2.09
N PHE A 200 -4.38 -18.97 1.83
CA PHE A 200 -5.08 -19.80 2.80
C PHE A 200 -4.24 -21.00 3.21
N LEU A 201 -3.71 -21.77 2.25
CA LEU A 201 -2.84 -22.90 2.54
C LEU A 201 -1.59 -22.45 3.32
N TYR A 202 -0.96 -21.34 2.93
CA TYR A 202 0.19 -20.78 3.63
C TYR A 202 -0.12 -20.43 5.09
N SER A 203 -1.31 -19.92 5.37
CA SER A 203 -1.75 -19.59 6.74
C SER A 203 -2.26 -20.79 7.55
N ALA A 204 -2.87 -21.78 6.90
CA ALA A 204 -3.58 -22.87 7.55
C ALA A 204 -2.67 -24.07 7.91
N LEU A 205 -1.70 -24.40 7.05
CA LEU A 205 -0.84 -25.57 7.25
C LEU A 205 -0.04 -25.53 8.56
N PRO A 206 0.55 -24.40 9.00
CA PRO A 206 1.22 -24.34 10.31
C PRO A 206 0.28 -24.68 11.46
N GLY A 207 -0.99 -24.25 11.38
CA GLY A 207 -2.02 -24.60 12.36
C GLY A 207 -2.36 -26.09 12.35
N MET A 208 -2.45 -26.72 11.18
CA MET A 208 -2.64 -28.17 11.08
C MET A 208 -1.46 -28.95 11.67
N ILE A 209 -0.22 -28.52 11.40
CA ILE A 209 1.00 -29.11 11.95
C ILE A 209 0.97 -29.03 13.48
N ALA A 210 0.66 -27.86 14.05
CA ALA A 210 0.57 -27.70 15.50
C ALA A 210 -0.52 -28.58 16.14
N LEU A 211 -1.67 -28.76 15.48
CA LEU A 211 -2.74 -29.66 15.95
C LEU A 211 -2.30 -31.12 15.91
N ARG A 212 -1.60 -31.54 14.85
CA ARG A 212 -0.99 -32.87 14.77
C ARG A 212 0.00 -33.08 15.91
N ASP A 213 0.91 -32.13 16.12
CA ASP A 213 1.96 -32.26 17.13
C ASP A 213 1.37 -32.33 18.55
N GLN A 214 0.28 -31.59 18.82
CA GLN A 214 -0.50 -31.73 20.06
C GLN A 214 -1.10 -33.14 20.22
N LEU A 215 -1.68 -33.70 19.17
CA LEU A 215 -2.22 -35.06 19.19
C LEU A 215 -1.12 -36.11 19.34
N ALA A 216 0.05 -35.90 18.72
CA ALA A 216 1.20 -36.78 18.83
C ALA A 216 1.76 -36.78 20.26
N ALA A 217 1.88 -35.60 20.89
CA ALA A 217 2.30 -35.47 22.28
C ALA A 217 1.34 -36.17 23.27
N ALA A 218 0.05 -36.28 22.91
CA ALA A 218 -0.96 -37.01 23.67
C ALA A 218 -1.08 -38.49 23.27
N GLU A 219 -0.17 -39.02 22.44
CA GLU A 219 -0.23 -40.38 21.86
C GLU A 219 -1.56 -40.69 21.13
N ALA A 220 -2.27 -39.65 20.72
CA ALA A 220 -3.60 -39.72 20.12
C ALA A 220 -3.58 -39.55 18.59
N TRP A 221 -2.42 -39.35 17.96
CA TRP A 221 -2.33 -39.16 16.50
C TRP A 221 -2.57 -40.46 15.71
N GLU A 222 -1.81 -41.50 16.03
CA GLU A 222 -1.90 -42.84 15.42
C GLU A 222 -2.16 -43.93 16.48
N PRO A 223 -3.32 -43.90 17.16
CA PRO A 223 -3.61 -44.85 18.21
C PRO A 223 -3.84 -46.26 17.64
N ILE A 224 -3.06 -47.23 18.14
CA ILE A 224 -3.16 -48.64 17.75
C ILE A 224 -4.40 -49.29 18.43
N THR A 225 -4.69 -48.92 19.67
CA THR A 225 -5.76 -49.53 20.47
C THR A 225 -7.12 -48.86 20.24
N GLN A 226 -8.22 -49.61 20.44
CA GLN A 226 -9.58 -49.02 20.40
C GLN A 226 -9.77 -47.90 21.44
N LYS A 227 -9.23 -48.07 22.64
CA LYS A 227 -9.26 -47.05 23.69
C LYS A 227 -8.56 -45.76 23.23
N GLY A 228 -7.42 -45.88 22.56
CA GLY A 228 -6.71 -44.73 21.98
C GLY A 228 -7.51 -44.06 20.85
N LYS A 229 -8.23 -44.82 20.02
CA LYS A 229 -9.12 -44.25 18.98
C LYS A 229 -10.24 -43.42 19.60
N ALA A 230 -10.88 -43.91 20.65
CA ALA A 230 -11.90 -43.17 21.39
C ALA A 230 -11.33 -41.90 22.06
N ALA A 231 -10.11 -41.99 22.62
CA ALA A 231 -9.43 -40.84 23.20
C ALA A 231 -9.10 -39.76 22.15
N ARG A 232 -8.68 -40.16 20.94
CA ARG A 232 -8.48 -39.24 19.80
C ARG A 232 -9.77 -38.55 19.41
N GLU A 233 -10.86 -39.29 19.25
CA GLU A 233 -12.16 -38.72 18.86
C GLU A 233 -12.69 -37.71 19.89
N ALA A 234 -12.43 -37.95 21.18
CA ALA A 234 -12.77 -37.03 22.25
C ALA A 234 -11.80 -35.81 22.35
N HIS A 235 -10.64 -35.85 21.70
CA HIS A 235 -9.63 -34.80 21.83
C HIS A 235 -10.02 -33.54 21.02
N PRO A 236 -10.07 -32.34 21.64
CA PRO A 236 -10.49 -31.12 20.94
C PRO A 236 -9.65 -30.77 19.71
N ALA A 237 -8.35 -31.07 19.73
CA ALA A 237 -7.47 -30.85 18.59
C ALA A 237 -7.82 -31.74 17.39
N TRP A 238 -8.38 -32.94 17.60
CA TRP A 238 -8.79 -33.83 16.50
C TRP A 238 -9.96 -33.24 15.72
N ALA A 239 -11.00 -32.77 16.42
CA ALA A 239 -12.14 -32.12 15.78
C ALA A 239 -11.72 -30.90 14.94
N ARG A 240 -10.84 -30.05 15.50
CA ARG A 240 -10.27 -28.90 14.78
C ARG A 240 -9.41 -29.31 13.59
N PHE A 241 -8.62 -30.37 13.74
CA PHE A 241 -7.79 -30.90 12.65
C PHE A 241 -8.68 -31.38 11.50
N CYS A 242 -9.73 -32.14 11.78
CA CYS A 242 -10.68 -32.61 10.75
C CYS A 242 -11.40 -31.46 10.05
N GLU A 243 -11.87 -30.43 10.77
CA GLU A 243 -12.48 -29.24 10.19
C GLU A 243 -11.53 -28.52 9.23
N LEU A 244 -10.27 -28.33 9.67
CA LEU A 244 -9.27 -27.63 8.88
C LEU A 244 -8.82 -28.46 7.67
N MET A 245 -8.73 -29.78 7.83
CA MET A 245 -8.40 -30.72 6.78
C MET A 245 -9.37 -30.59 5.60
N THR A 246 -10.69 -30.64 5.82
CA THR A 246 -11.68 -30.50 4.74
C THR A 246 -11.52 -29.19 3.96
N ARG A 247 -11.21 -28.09 4.65
CA ARG A 247 -10.98 -26.79 4.00
C ARG A 247 -9.67 -26.75 3.22
N VAL A 248 -8.60 -27.32 3.79
CA VAL A 248 -7.31 -27.45 3.11
C VAL A 248 -7.43 -28.37 1.89
N GLU A 249 -8.27 -29.41 1.93
CA GLU A 249 -8.57 -30.25 0.78
C GLU A 249 -9.28 -29.50 -0.34
N ALA A 250 -10.28 -28.69 0.01
CA ALA A 250 -10.95 -27.84 -0.97
C ALA A 250 -9.99 -26.80 -1.57
N ALA A 251 -9.15 -26.16 -0.77
CA ALA A 251 -8.19 -25.15 -1.25
C ALA A 251 -7.04 -25.74 -2.07
N ARG A 252 -6.46 -26.88 -1.66
CA ARG A 252 -5.41 -27.57 -2.43
C ARG A 252 -5.93 -28.11 -3.76
N GLY A 253 -7.25 -28.30 -3.86
CA GLY A 253 -7.94 -28.64 -5.10
C GLY A 253 -7.56 -27.71 -6.25
N ASP A 254 -7.21 -26.45 -5.99
CA ASP A 254 -6.84 -25.49 -7.03
C ASP A 254 -5.41 -25.70 -7.59
N PHE A 255 -4.60 -26.55 -6.95
CA PHE A 255 -3.18 -26.72 -7.30
C PHE A 255 -2.82 -28.17 -7.59
N ALA A 256 -2.66 -28.51 -8.88
CA ALA A 256 -2.31 -29.88 -9.29
C ALA A 256 -1.08 -30.44 -8.56
N VAL A 257 -0.06 -29.61 -8.33
CA VAL A 257 1.20 -29.99 -7.65
C VAL A 257 0.98 -30.37 -6.18
N TYR A 258 -0.05 -29.82 -5.52
CA TYR A 258 -0.30 -30.06 -4.10
C TYR A 258 -1.33 -31.17 -3.84
N ARG A 259 -2.13 -31.57 -4.84
CA ARG A 259 -3.14 -32.63 -4.71
C ARG A 259 -2.55 -33.98 -4.31
N GLN A 260 -1.30 -34.25 -4.71
CA GLN A 260 -0.62 -35.53 -4.45
C GLN A 260 -0.13 -35.72 -3.00
N PHE A 261 -0.02 -34.64 -2.22
CA PHE A 261 0.48 -34.75 -0.85
C PHE A 261 -0.59 -35.33 0.09
N SER A 262 -0.20 -36.26 0.94
CA SER A 262 -1.05 -36.70 2.05
C SER A 262 -1.10 -35.64 3.15
N LEU A 263 -2.30 -35.18 3.53
CA LEU A 263 -2.47 -34.23 4.65
C LEU A 263 -2.24 -34.84 6.03
N THR A 264 -2.11 -36.17 6.12
CA THR A 264 -1.80 -36.87 7.38
C THR A 264 -0.32 -37.25 7.46
N ARG A 265 0.29 -37.68 6.36
CA ARG A 265 1.68 -38.17 6.35
C ARG A 265 2.72 -37.19 5.82
N GLN A 266 2.33 -36.31 4.89
CA GLN A 266 3.27 -35.44 4.15
C GLN A 266 2.97 -33.96 4.36
N LEU A 267 2.42 -33.62 5.53
CA LEU A 267 2.02 -32.26 5.86
C LEU A 267 3.23 -31.32 5.93
N ASP A 268 4.34 -31.77 6.53
CA ASP A 268 5.57 -30.97 6.60
C ASP A 268 6.21 -30.78 5.22
N GLU A 269 6.23 -31.83 4.39
CA GLU A 269 6.76 -31.74 3.02
C GLU A 269 5.97 -30.72 2.19
N MET A 270 4.63 -30.78 2.27
CA MET A 270 3.75 -29.80 1.61
C MET A 270 4.01 -28.39 2.15
N TRP A 271 4.16 -28.24 3.47
CA TRP A 271 4.45 -26.95 4.09
C TRP A 271 5.77 -26.34 3.60
N VAL A 272 6.85 -27.13 3.55
CA VAL A 272 8.15 -26.67 3.01
C VAL A 272 8.02 -26.19 1.57
N ARG A 273 7.25 -26.90 0.73
CA ARG A 273 7.01 -26.50 -0.67
C ARG A 273 6.24 -25.19 -0.78
N ILE A 274 5.23 -25.01 0.06
CA ILE A 274 4.45 -23.77 0.11
C ILE A 274 5.29 -22.60 0.62
N GLN A 275 6.13 -22.80 1.64
CA GLN A 275 7.09 -21.77 2.09
C GLN A 275 8.07 -21.38 0.99
N GLN A 276 8.62 -22.34 0.26
CA GLN A 276 9.53 -22.06 -0.85
C GLN A 276 8.84 -21.26 -1.97
N ALA A 277 7.59 -21.60 -2.31
CA ALA A 277 6.81 -20.85 -3.29
C ALA A 277 6.54 -19.42 -2.81
N GLU A 278 6.19 -19.24 -1.53
CA GLU A 278 5.93 -17.92 -0.95
C GLU A 278 7.19 -17.04 -0.93
N GLN A 279 8.34 -17.61 -0.59
CA GLN A 279 9.62 -16.90 -0.68
C GLN A 279 9.94 -16.48 -2.12
N ARG A 280 9.62 -17.32 -3.11
CA ARG A 280 9.77 -16.96 -4.53
C ARG A 280 8.85 -15.82 -4.93
N PHE A 281 7.64 -15.75 -4.38
CA PHE A 281 6.73 -14.62 -4.63
C PHE A 281 7.33 -13.29 -4.16
N ARG A 282 8.11 -13.29 -3.07
CA ARG A 282 8.69 -12.05 -2.50
C ARG A 282 10.08 -11.67 -2.96
N ARG A 283 10.96 -12.64 -3.28
CA ARG A 283 12.37 -12.37 -3.61
C ARG A 283 12.50 -11.69 -4.98
N THR A 284 12.70 -10.38 -5.00
CA THR A 284 13.32 -9.67 -6.13
C THR A 284 14.67 -10.31 -6.40
N GLY A 285 14.84 -10.84 -7.61
CA GLY A 285 16.12 -11.37 -8.09
C GLY A 285 17.14 -10.26 -8.24
#